data_AF-A0A269W626-F1
#
_entry.id   AF-A0A269W626-F1
#
_cell.length_a   1.000
_cell.length_b   1.000
_cell.length_c   1.000
_cell.angle_alpha   90.00
_cell.angle_beta   90.00
_cell.angle_gamma   90.00
#
_symmetry.space_group_name_H-M   'P 1'
#
loop_
_entity.id
_entity.type
_entity.pdbx_description
1 polymer ?
#
loop_
_entity_poly.entity_id
_entity_poly.type
_entity_poly.pdbx_seq_one_letter_code
_entity_poly.pdbx_strand_id
1 'polypeptide(L)'
;MKSEEYIQNAYQCILQNDFEEAIRWFEAAIAANPGDAEVHYRCSITYGRSDKLDMAIDHAEEAVRLQPDKPEYRLHLQHIKAIVLVQQVRAMVEGRSDITPAKLYEAVALLKSAIAMDPLYPQAYVWLALVYSELNEHSLAISTLKKAIGLYPQESGLQHIMEELKQRLKSYLYESNEPSTE
;
A
#
# COMPACT_ATOMS: atom_id res chain seq x y z
N MET A 1 -4.80 -25.48 24.81
CA MET A 1 -6.26 -25.78 24.89
C MET A 1 -7.12 -24.57 24.56
N LYS A 2 -7.40 -23.59 25.45
CA LYS A 2 -8.31 -22.46 25.07
C LYS A 2 -7.77 -21.54 23.96
N SER A 3 -6.48 -21.21 23.97
CA SER A 3 -5.88 -20.34 22.95
C SER A 3 -5.88 -20.96 21.54
N GLU A 4 -5.63 -22.27 21.43
CA GLU A 4 -5.64 -22.99 20.15
C GLU A 4 -7.04 -23.06 19.55
N GLU A 5 -8.07 -23.23 20.40
CA GLU A 5 -9.47 -23.22 19.99
C GLU A 5 -9.88 -21.85 19.42
N TYR A 6 -9.46 -20.76 20.07
CA TYR A 6 -9.69 -19.40 19.56
C TYR A 6 -9.03 -19.19 18.19
N ILE A 7 -7.77 -19.61 18.02
CA ILE A 7 -7.07 -19.52 16.75
C ILE A 7 -7.79 -20.33 15.66
N GLN A 8 -8.26 -21.54 15.97
CA GLN A 8 -9.01 -22.37 15.02
C GLN A 8 -10.31 -21.70 14.58
N ASN A 9 -11.07 -21.15 15.53
CA ASN A 9 -12.30 -20.41 15.22
C ASN A 9 -12.02 -19.18 14.37
N ALA A 10 -10.94 -18.45 14.63
CA ALA A 10 -10.53 -17.31 13.82
C ALA A 10 -10.30 -17.69 12.35
N TYR A 11 -9.61 -18.81 12.09
CA TYR A 11 -9.44 -19.28 10.71
C TYR A 11 -10.75 -19.72 10.06
N GLN A 12 -11.65 -20.34 10.81
CA GLN A 12 -12.95 -20.73 10.28
C GLN A 12 -13.73 -19.50 9.81
N CYS A 13 -13.71 -18.41 10.58
CA CYS A 13 -14.29 -17.13 10.19
C CYS A 13 -13.58 -16.53 8.95
N ILE A 14 -12.24 -16.58 8.88
CA ILE A 14 -11.50 -16.15 7.66
C ILE A 14 -11.94 -16.94 6.43
N LEU A 15 -12.13 -18.25 6.52
CA LEU A 15 -12.60 -19.08 5.40
C LEU A 15 -14.02 -18.71 4.96
N GLN A 16 -14.81 -18.15 5.87
CA GLN A 16 -16.15 -17.62 5.62
C GLN A 16 -16.14 -16.16 5.15
N ASN A 17 -14.96 -15.54 5.01
CA ASN A 17 -14.75 -14.10 4.76
C ASN A 17 -15.35 -13.19 5.85
N ASP A 18 -15.53 -13.71 7.07
CA ASP A 18 -15.94 -12.94 8.24
C ASP A 18 -14.69 -12.48 9.00
N PHE A 19 -14.10 -11.37 8.56
CA PHE A 19 -12.86 -10.85 9.14
C PHE A 19 -13.09 -10.20 10.50
N GLU A 20 -14.27 -9.62 10.74
CA GLU A 20 -14.64 -9.01 12.01
C GLU A 20 -14.79 -10.04 13.14
N GLU A 21 -15.42 -11.18 12.89
CA GLU A 21 -15.48 -12.28 13.87
C GLU A 21 -14.10 -12.93 14.04
N ALA A 22 -13.33 -13.09 12.96
CA ALA A 22 -11.96 -13.60 13.06
C ALA A 22 -11.07 -12.74 13.97
N ILE A 23 -11.18 -11.41 13.87
CA ILE A 23 -10.49 -10.46 14.76
C ILE A 23 -10.87 -10.73 16.22
N ARG A 24 -12.16 -10.86 16.54
CA ARG A 24 -12.61 -11.11 17.92
C ARG A 24 -12.02 -12.40 18.49
N TRP A 25 -11.91 -13.45 17.68
CA TRP A 25 -11.27 -14.69 18.09
C TRP A 25 -9.76 -14.53 18.30
N PHE A 26 -9.07 -13.78 17.43
CA PHE A 26 -7.65 -13.48 17.64
C PHE A 26 -7.42 -12.61 18.89
N GLU A 27 -8.26 -11.61 19.15
CA GLU A 27 -8.22 -10.80 20.38
C GLU A 27 -8.41 -11.68 21.62
N ALA A 28 -9.33 -12.66 21.58
CA ALA A 28 -9.52 -13.62 22.66
C ALA A 28 -8.30 -14.55 22.85
N ALA A 29 -7.66 -14.97 21.76
CA ALA A 29 -6.40 -15.73 21.80
C ALA A 29 -5.26 -14.91 22.43
N ILE A 30 -5.12 -13.64 22.05
CA ILE A 30 -4.15 -12.70 22.62
C ILE A 30 -4.43 -12.48 24.12
N ALA A 31 -5.69 -12.30 24.51
CA ALA A 31 -6.05 -12.15 25.92
C ALA A 31 -5.69 -13.39 26.76
N ALA A 32 -5.78 -14.60 26.17
CA ALA A 32 -5.39 -15.84 26.83
C ALA A 32 -3.87 -16.04 26.89
N ASN A 33 -3.13 -15.58 25.89
CA ASN A 33 -1.67 -15.61 25.86
C ASN A 33 -1.08 -14.35 25.17
N PRO A 34 -0.83 -13.26 25.91
CA PRO A 34 -0.35 -12.01 25.33
C PRO A 34 1.08 -12.08 24.76
N GLY A 35 1.83 -13.14 25.08
CA GLY A 35 3.21 -13.32 24.59
C GLY A 35 3.32 -14.07 23.26
N ASP A 36 2.19 -14.43 22.64
CA ASP A 36 2.18 -15.20 21.40
C ASP A 36 2.36 -14.30 20.18
N ALA A 37 3.61 -14.11 19.76
CA ALA A 37 3.97 -13.27 18.61
C ALA A 37 3.24 -13.67 17.31
N GLU A 38 3.00 -14.96 17.11
CA GLU A 38 2.34 -15.48 15.91
C GLU A 38 0.86 -15.07 15.86
N VAL A 39 0.19 -15.04 17.01
CA VAL A 39 -1.20 -14.59 17.11
C VAL A 39 -1.29 -13.09 16.86
N HIS A 40 -0.37 -12.28 17.40
CA HIS A 40 -0.26 -10.86 17.09
C HIS A 40 -0.07 -10.63 15.58
N TYR A 41 0.85 -11.37 14.94
CA TYR A 41 1.08 -11.31 13.50
C TYR A 41 -0.16 -11.68 12.67
N ARG A 42 -0.92 -12.69 13.08
CA ARG A 42 -2.14 -13.10 12.37
C ARG A 42 -3.28 -12.11 12.56
N CYS A 43 -3.40 -11.57 13.77
CA CYS A 43 -4.34 -10.50 14.07
C CYS A 43 -4.05 -9.26 13.21
N SER A 44 -2.78 -8.85 13.07
CA SER A 44 -2.41 -7.71 12.21
C SER A 44 -2.79 -7.92 10.75
N ILE A 45 -2.56 -9.12 10.20
CA ILE A 45 -3.00 -9.47 8.84
C ILE A 45 -4.52 -9.29 8.70
N THR A 46 -5.27 -9.74 9.70
CA THR A 46 -6.74 -9.74 9.66
C THR A 46 -7.31 -8.34 9.79
N TYR A 47 -6.73 -7.50 10.66
CA TYR A 47 -7.03 -6.06 10.71
C TYR A 47 -6.68 -5.37 9.39
N GLY A 48 -5.53 -5.67 8.79
CA GLY A 48 -5.12 -5.11 7.51
C GLY A 48 -6.10 -5.43 6.37
N ARG A 49 -6.63 -6.66 6.34
CA ARG A 49 -7.69 -7.04 5.39
C ARG A 49 -9.02 -6.34 5.63
N SER A 50 -9.27 -5.91 6.86
CA SER A 50 -10.47 -5.15 7.26
C SER A 50 -10.27 -3.63 7.15
N ASP A 51 -9.19 -3.17 6.51
CA ASP A 51 -8.80 -1.76 6.36
C ASP A 51 -8.60 -1.00 7.69
N LYS A 52 -8.40 -1.74 8.79
CA LYS A 52 -8.13 -1.18 10.14
C LYS A 52 -6.63 -1.08 10.35
N LEU A 53 -5.96 -0.25 9.54
CA LEU A 53 -4.51 -0.25 9.44
C LEU A 53 -3.78 0.18 10.71
N ASP A 54 -4.34 1.09 11.51
CA ASP A 54 -3.72 1.50 12.78
C ASP A 54 -3.58 0.30 13.73
N MET A 55 -4.66 -0.45 13.94
CA MET A 55 -4.64 -1.69 14.74
C MET A 55 -3.73 -2.76 14.11
N ALA A 56 -3.69 -2.83 12.78
CA ALA A 56 -2.79 -3.74 12.09
C ALA A 56 -1.31 -3.41 12.40
N ILE A 57 -0.93 -2.13 12.42
CA ILE A 57 0.42 -1.70 12.80
C ILE A 57 0.71 -2.08 14.24
N ASP A 58 -0.17 -1.76 15.18
CA ASP A 58 0.05 -2.03 16.61
C ASP A 58 0.34 -3.52 16.86
N HIS A 59 -0.46 -4.41 16.28
CA HIS A 59 -0.25 -5.86 16.42
C HIS A 59 0.99 -6.36 15.66
N ALA A 60 1.31 -5.79 14.50
CA ALA A 60 2.52 -6.16 13.76
C ALA A 60 3.80 -5.71 14.49
N GLU A 61 3.79 -4.53 15.11
CA GLU A 61 4.88 -4.05 15.96
C GLU A 61 5.07 -4.95 17.18
N GLU A 62 3.98 -5.38 17.81
CA GLU A 62 4.03 -6.29 18.94
C GLU A 62 4.60 -7.67 18.55
N ALA A 63 4.21 -8.21 17.39
CA ALA A 63 4.80 -9.44 16.87
C ALA A 63 6.32 -9.32 16.66
N VAL A 64 6.77 -8.20 16.06
CA VAL A 64 8.21 -7.90 15.89
C VAL A 64 8.92 -7.73 17.23
N ARG A 65 8.27 -7.10 18.22
CA ARG A 65 8.82 -6.88 19.55
C ARG A 65 9.00 -8.20 20.31
N LEU A 66 8.00 -9.06 20.26
CA LEU A 66 8.00 -10.37 20.93
C LEU A 66 8.99 -11.33 20.27
N GLN A 67 9.09 -11.29 18.93
CA GLN A 67 9.99 -12.17 18.20
C GLN A 67 10.74 -11.44 17.07
N PRO A 68 11.84 -10.71 17.41
CA PRO A 68 12.56 -9.86 16.46
C PRO A 68 13.43 -10.63 15.45
N ASP A 69 13.68 -11.91 15.70
CA ASP A 69 14.46 -12.80 14.84
C ASP A 69 13.65 -13.37 13.67
N LYS A 70 12.32 -13.16 13.63
CA LYS A 70 11.43 -13.55 12.52
C LYS A 70 11.42 -12.48 11.43
N PRO A 71 12.07 -12.71 10.27
CA PRO A 71 12.09 -11.73 9.20
C PRO A 71 10.70 -11.46 8.63
N GLU A 72 9.82 -12.46 8.65
CA GLU A 72 8.46 -12.38 8.10
C GLU A 72 7.65 -11.28 8.81
N TYR A 73 7.77 -11.15 10.13
CA TYR A 73 7.04 -10.14 10.90
C TYR A 73 7.51 -8.72 10.56
N ARG A 74 8.81 -8.54 10.38
CA ARG A 74 9.38 -7.25 9.97
C ARG A 74 8.94 -6.87 8.56
N LEU A 75 8.98 -7.81 7.62
CA LEU A 75 8.53 -7.59 6.24
C LEU A 75 7.04 -7.23 6.21
N HIS A 76 6.22 -7.90 7.01
CA HIS A 76 4.80 -7.60 7.11
C HIS A 76 4.53 -6.21 7.72
N LEU A 77 5.24 -5.84 8.78
CA LEU A 77 5.15 -4.49 9.35
C LEU A 77 5.52 -3.41 8.32
N GLN A 78 6.59 -3.64 7.56
CA GLN A 78 7.02 -2.73 6.48
C GLN A 78 5.94 -2.63 5.39
N HIS A 79 5.35 -3.75 4.99
CA HIS A 79 4.24 -3.79 4.03
C HIS A 79 3.04 -2.98 4.52
N ILE A 80 2.58 -3.17 5.76
CA ILE A 80 1.45 -2.38 6.32
C ILE A 80 1.78 -0.88 6.35
N LYS A 81 2.99 -0.51 6.78
CA LYS A 81 3.42 0.89 6.80
C LYS A 81 3.45 1.49 5.38
N ALA A 82 3.86 0.72 4.38
CA ALA A 82 3.81 1.14 2.98
C ALA A 82 2.37 1.37 2.51
N ILE A 83 1.42 0.50 2.89
CA ILE A 83 -0.02 0.68 2.60
C ILE A 83 -0.53 1.99 3.21
N VAL A 84 -0.23 2.27 4.48
CA VAL A 84 -0.66 3.50 5.15
C VAL A 84 -0.15 4.75 4.42
N LEU A 85 1.13 4.77 4.03
CA LEU A 85 1.68 5.89 3.27
C LEU A 85 0.99 6.10 1.93
N VAL A 86 0.65 5.00 1.23
CA VAL A 86 -0.12 5.08 -0.02
C VAL A 86 -1.53 5.59 0.22
N GLN A 87 -2.23 5.14 1.27
CA GLN A 87 -3.55 5.66 1.62
C GLN A 87 -3.53 7.15 1.99
N GLN A 88 -2.53 7.58 2.75
CA GLN A 88 -2.33 8.99 3.08
C GLN A 88 -2.14 9.83 1.82
N VAL A 89 -1.29 9.39 0.89
CA VAL A 89 -1.07 10.06 -0.38
C VAL A 89 -2.36 10.10 -1.20
N ARG A 90 -3.05 8.97 -1.31
CA ARG A 90 -4.34 8.88 -2.00
C ARG A 90 -5.34 9.91 -1.45
N ALA A 91 -5.52 9.99 -0.14
CA ALA A 91 -6.40 10.98 0.49
C ALA A 91 -5.94 12.44 0.28
N MET A 92 -4.63 12.65 0.12
CA MET A 92 -4.04 13.96 -0.18
C MET A 92 -4.30 14.38 -1.63
N VAL A 93 -4.27 13.45 -2.59
CA VAL A 93 -4.20 13.79 -4.03
C VAL A 93 -5.43 13.40 -4.85
N GLU A 94 -6.15 12.35 -4.48
CA GLU A 94 -7.23 11.80 -5.31
C GLU A 94 -8.41 12.76 -5.42
N GLY A 95 -8.84 13.03 -6.66
CA GLY A 95 -10.03 13.82 -6.95
C GLY A 95 -9.95 15.31 -6.58
N ARG A 96 -8.76 15.83 -6.21
CA ARG A 96 -8.61 17.25 -5.90
C ARG A 96 -8.05 18.03 -7.09
N SER A 97 -8.65 19.17 -7.38
CA SER A 97 -8.26 20.07 -8.46
C SER A 97 -7.35 21.22 -8.01
N ASP A 98 -7.19 21.43 -6.70
CA ASP A 98 -6.49 22.57 -6.08
C ASP A 98 -5.16 22.17 -5.42
N ILE A 99 -4.54 21.08 -5.87
CA ILE A 99 -3.28 20.60 -5.31
C ILE A 99 -2.13 21.51 -5.75
N THR A 100 -1.36 21.97 -4.76
CA THR A 100 -0.13 22.73 -5.01
C THR A 100 1.05 21.81 -5.37
N PRO A 101 2.03 22.29 -6.16
CA PRO A 101 3.26 21.54 -6.44
C PRO A 101 3.99 21.08 -5.17
N ALA A 102 3.97 21.88 -4.10
CA ALA A 102 4.57 21.52 -2.81
C ALA A 102 3.98 20.22 -2.22
N LYS A 103 2.66 20.07 -2.27
CA LYS A 103 1.97 18.84 -1.82
C LYS A 103 2.26 17.65 -2.73
N LEU A 104 2.41 17.86 -4.05
CA LEU A 104 2.81 16.78 -4.96
C LEU A 104 4.22 16.28 -4.65
N TYR A 105 5.17 17.17 -4.35
CA TYR A 105 6.52 16.75 -3.95
C TYR A 105 6.53 16.04 -2.59
N GLU A 106 5.69 16.47 -1.65
CA GLU A 106 5.45 15.73 -0.39
C GLU A 106 4.93 14.31 -0.67
N ALA A 107 3.92 14.18 -1.53
CA ALA A 107 3.39 12.89 -1.96
C ALA A 107 4.47 11.99 -2.62
N VAL A 108 5.33 12.56 -3.47
CA VAL A 108 6.47 11.82 -4.05
C VAL A 108 7.41 11.28 -2.97
N ALA A 109 7.70 12.08 -1.94
CA ALA A 109 8.59 11.65 -0.85
C ALA A 109 7.97 10.49 -0.05
N LEU A 110 6.69 10.59 0.30
CA LEU A 110 5.96 9.52 1.01
C LEU A 110 5.91 8.23 0.19
N LEU A 111 5.63 8.32 -1.11
CA LEU A 111 5.57 7.14 -1.99
C LEU A 111 6.94 6.50 -2.21
N LYS A 112 8.02 7.28 -2.30
CA LYS A 112 9.39 6.74 -2.32
C LYS A 112 9.72 6.01 -1.02
N SER A 113 9.27 6.53 0.13
CA SER A 113 9.40 5.84 1.41
C SER A 113 8.59 4.54 1.43
N ALA A 114 7.37 4.53 0.91
CA ALA A 114 6.54 3.32 0.79
C ALA A 114 7.23 2.24 -0.06
N ILE A 115 7.80 2.62 -1.21
CA ILE A 115 8.57 1.70 -2.08
C ILE A 115 9.84 1.18 -1.39
N ALA A 116 10.50 2.01 -0.57
CA ALA A 116 11.67 1.56 0.18
C ALA A 116 11.30 0.56 1.29
N MET A 117 10.10 0.67 1.87
CA MET A 117 9.57 -0.27 2.86
C MET A 117 9.13 -1.57 2.20
N ASP A 118 8.34 -1.49 1.12
CA ASP A 118 7.93 -2.65 0.33
C ASP A 118 8.13 -2.40 -1.17
N PRO A 119 9.26 -2.87 -1.74
CA PRO A 119 9.55 -2.74 -3.16
C PRO A 119 8.62 -3.54 -4.08
N LEU A 120 7.84 -4.48 -3.53
CA LEU A 120 6.92 -5.33 -4.28
C LEU A 120 5.47 -4.84 -4.22
N TYR A 121 5.19 -3.73 -3.53
CA TYR A 121 3.85 -3.14 -3.46
C TYR A 121 3.54 -2.28 -4.71
N PRO A 122 2.75 -2.77 -5.67
CA PRO A 122 2.61 -2.11 -6.97
C PRO A 122 1.82 -0.80 -6.87
N GLN A 123 0.87 -0.70 -5.93
CA GLN A 123 0.07 0.52 -5.76
C GLN A 123 0.93 1.73 -5.40
N ALA A 124 2.05 1.55 -4.69
CA ALA A 124 2.98 2.66 -4.44
C ALA A 124 3.60 3.21 -5.73
N TYR A 125 3.94 2.34 -6.68
CA TYR A 125 4.43 2.76 -8.00
C TYR A 125 3.33 3.38 -8.87
N VAL A 126 2.10 2.87 -8.79
CA VAL A 126 0.95 3.44 -9.50
C VAL A 126 0.70 4.87 -9.05
N TRP A 127 0.55 5.09 -7.75
CA TRP A 127 0.34 6.44 -7.21
C TRP A 127 1.52 7.36 -7.49
N LEU A 128 2.75 6.85 -7.48
CA LEU A 128 3.93 7.64 -7.82
C LEU A 128 3.92 8.07 -9.29
N ALA A 129 3.51 7.17 -10.20
CA ALA A 129 3.35 7.52 -11.60
C ALA A 129 2.27 8.59 -11.82
N LEU A 130 1.14 8.48 -11.12
CA LEU A 130 0.07 9.48 -11.18
C LEU A 130 0.54 10.84 -10.67
N VAL A 131 1.19 10.89 -9.51
CA VAL A 131 1.72 12.13 -8.93
C VAL A 131 2.79 12.76 -9.84
N TYR A 132 3.68 11.96 -10.46
CA TYR A 132 4.60 12.48 -11.47
C TYR A 132 3.87 13.03 -12.69
N SER A 133 2.76 12.42 -13.11
CA SER A 133 1.98 12.98 -14.21
C SER A 133 1.38 14.34 -13.88
N GLU A 134 0.90 14.54 -12.65
CA GLU A 134 0.36 15.84 -12.19
C GLU A 134 1.46 16.90 -12.06
N LEU A 135 2.71 16.49 -11.84
CA LEU A 135 3.90 17.35 -11.89
C LEU A 135 4.40 17.63 -13.32
N ASN A 136 3.73 17.14 -14.36
CA ASN A 136 4.20 17.13 -15.76
C ASN A 136 5.55 16.41 -15.99
N GLU A 137 5.97 15.57 -15.04
CA GLU A 137 7.16 14.72 -15.10
C GLU A 137 6.85 13.43 -15.88
N HIS A 138 6.35 13.58 -17.12
CA HIS A 138 5.74 12.47 -17.88
C HIS A 138 6.68 11.29 -18.14
N SER A 139 7.98 11.54 -18.36
CA SER A 139 8.98 10.48 -18.53
C SER A 139 9.17 9.65 -17.24
N LEU A 140 9.16 10.30 -16.07
CA LEU A 140 9.22 9.62 -14.78
C LEU A 140 7.93 8.85 -14.52
N ALA A 141 6.77 9.42 -14.84
CA ALA A 141 5.48 8.74 -14.73
C ALA A 141 5.46 7.41 -15.50
N ILE A 142 5.82 7.43 -16.79
CA ILE A 142 5.84 6.24 -17.65
C ILE A 142 6.85 5.20 -17.15
N SER A 143 8.08 5.61 -16.81
CA SER A 143 9.10 4.67 -16.33
C SER A 143 8.73 4.04 -14.98
N THR A 144 8.05 4.79 -14.12
CA THR A 144 7.55 4.29 -12.83
C THR A 144 6.39 3.30 -13.03
N LEU A 145 5.42 3.62 -13.88
CA LEU A 145 4.29 2.73 -14.16
C LEU A 145 4.73 1.42 -14.83
N LYS A 146 5.78 1.45 -15.65
CA LYS A 146 6.39 0.22 -16.19
C LYS A 146 6.87 -0.73 -15.09
N LYS A 147 7.38 -0.20 -13.97
CA LYS A 147 7.77 -1.04 -12.82
C LYS A 147 6.54 -1.70 -12.19
N ALA A 148 5.44 -0.96 -12.02
CA ALA A 148 4.18 -1.51 -11.52
C ALA A 148 3.66 -2.65 -12.41
N ILE A 149 3.63 -2.44 -13.73
CA ILE A 149 3.22 -3.45 -14.72
C ILE A 149 4.15 -4.68 -14.66
N GLY A 150 5.46 -4.47 -14.47
CA GLY A 150 6.41 -5.57 -14.31
C GLY A 150 6.15 -6.44 -13.09
N LEU A 151 5.64 -5.85 -12.00
CA LEU A 151 5.25 -6.57 -10.79
C LEU A 151 3.93 -7.33 -10.98
N TYR A 152 2.94 -6.72 -11.64
CA TYR A 152 1.60 -7.30 -11.84
C TYR A 152 1.12 -7.16 -13.30
N PRO A 153 1.64 -7.98 -14.22
CA PRO A 153 1.36 -7.84 -15.66
C PRO A 153 -0.08 -8.19 -16.05
N GLN A 154 -0.83 -8.85 -15.17
CA GLN A 154 -2.21 -9.28 -15.41
C GLN A 154 -3.25 -8.19 -15.05
N GLU A 155 -2.82 -7.08 -14.44
CA GLU A 155 -3.73 -6.00 -14.06
C GLU A 155 -4.00 -5.08 -15.26
N SER A 156 -5.12 -5.34 -15.95
CA SER A 156 -5.51 -4.62 -17.18
C SER A 156 -5.66 -3.10 -16.98
N GLY A 157 -6.02 -2.65 -15.78
CA GLY A 157 -6.11 -1.23 -15.43
C GLY A 157 -4.80 -0.46 -15.64
N LEU A 158 -3.65 -1.11 -15.41
CA LEU A 158 -2.34 -0.47 -15.54
C LEU A 158 -1.98 -0.14 -16.99
N GLN A 159 -2.44 -0.97 -17.93
CA GLN A 159 -2.22 -0.72 -19.35
C GLN A 159 -3.01 0.51 -19.83
N HIS A 160 -4.22 0.72 -19.29
CA HIS A 160 -5.01 1.90 -19.62
C HIS A 160 -4.32 3.19 -19.15
N ILE A 161 -3.88 3.23 -17.89
CA ILE A 161 -3.12 4.36 -17.33
C ILE A 161 -1.85 4.61 -18.17
N MET A 162 -1.18 3.54 -18.61
CA MET A 162 0.02 3.66 -19.45
C MET A 162 -0.25 4.35 -20.78
N GLU A 163 -1.36 4.04 -21.44
CA GLU A 163 -1.71 4.70 -22.71
C GLU A 163 -2.08 6.17 -22.50
N GLU A 164 -2.80 6.50 -21.43
CA GLU A 164 -3.10 7.90 -21.07
C GLU A 164 -1.82 8.71 -20.83
N LEU A 165 -0.86 8.17 -20.07
CA LEU A 165 0.42 8.83 -19.81
C LEU A 165 1.24 9.06 -21.09
N LYS A 166 1.23 8.08 -22.02
CA LYS A 166 1.89 8.22 -23.32
C LYS A 166 1.23 9.31 -24.17
N GLN A 167 -0.10 9.39 -24.15
CA GLN A 167 -0.83 10.44 -24.85
C GLN A 167 -0.50 11.82 -24.30
N ARG A 168 -0.50 12.00 -22.97
CA ARG A 168 -0.08 13.25 -22.31
C ARG A 168 1.34 13.65 -22.72
N LEU A 169 2.30 12.73 -22.69
CA LEU A 169 3.67 13.00 -23.14
C LEU A 169 3.72 13.42 -24.61
N LYS A 170 2.97 12.75 -25.49
CA LYS A 170 2.94 13.09 -26.92
C LYS A 170 2.40 14.50 -27.15
N SER A 171 1.31 14.87 -26.47
CA SER A 171 0.73 16.21 -26.56
C SER A 171 1.71 17.28 -26.06
N TYR A 172 2.34 17.04 -24.91
CA TYR A 172 3.36 17.94 -24.36
C TYR A 172 4.53 18.18 -25.34
N LEU A 173 5.04 17.11 -25.97
CA LEU A 173 6.10 17.22 -26.98
C LEU A 173 5.65 17.94 -28.25
N TYR A 174 4.37 17.85 -28.62
CA TYR A 174 3.83 18.58 -29.76
C TYR A 174 3.76 20.08 -29.46
N GLU A 175 3.19 20.44 -28.31
CA GLU A 175 3.09 21.83 -27.84
C GLU A 175 4.46 22.48 -27.65
N SER A 176 5.46 21.74 -27.17
CA SER A 176 6.82 22.27 -27.01
C SER A 176 7.57 22.49 -28.33
N ASN A 177 7.08 21.91 -29.43
CA ASN A 177 7.71 21.97 -30.76
C ASN A 177 6.95 22.87 -31.75
N GLU A 178 5.81 23.46 -31.38
CA GLU A 178 5.18 24.48 -32.21
C GLU A 178 6.04 25.76 -32.21
N PRO A 179 6.43 26.29 -33.39
CA PRO A 179 7.12 27.57 -33.45
C PRO A 179 6.19 28.66 -32.94
N SER A 180 6.63 29.41 -31.93
CA SER A 180 5.94 30.61 -31.43
C SER A 180 5.56 31.49 -32.62
N THR A 181 4.26 31.55 -32.92
CA THR A 181 3.74 32.46 -33.94
C THR A 181 3.66 33.86 -33.32
N GLU A 182 4.81 34.56 -33.33
CA GLU A 182 4.88 36.02 -33.20
C GLU A 182 4.75 36.71 -34.55
#